data_AF-A0A444XMS5-F1
#
_entry.id   AF-A0A444XMS5-F1
#
_cell.length_a   1.000
_cell.length_b   1.000
_cell.length_c   1.000
_cell.angle_alpha   90.00
_cell.angle_beta   90.00
_cell.angle_gamma   90.00
#
_symmetry.space_group_name_H-M   'P 1'
#
loop_
_entity.id
_entity.type
_entity.pdbx_description
1 polymer ?
#
loop_
_entity_poly.entity_id
_entity_poly.type
_entity_poly.pdbx_seq_one_letter_code
_entity_poly.pdbx_strand_id
1 'polypeptide(L)'
;MSTFNFVQVAGPSGQMTWIRGGPKCLDGSNIIEAIDNSLLCIQMDYIDLYQIHWPNQYVPMFGETEYGPIHQYPSIGIGEQLKLSEELSKLGRIRYVSLTNETPYGMMKFIQVVKN
;
A
#
# COMPACT_ATOMS: atom_id res chain seq x y z
N MET A 1 21.24 4.08 -19.48
CA MET A 1 19.80 3.84 -19.69
C MET A 1 19.14 3.92 -18.32
N SER A 2 18.15 4.79 -18.11
CA SER A 2 17.43 4.83 -16.83
C SER A 2 16.33 3.77 -16.88
N THR A 3 16.38 2.79 -15.96
CA THR A 3 15.36 1.74 -15.82
C THR A 3 14.25 2.24 -14.92
N PHE A 4 13.00 2.10 -15.36
CA PHE A 4 11.82 2.38 -14.53
C PHE A 4 11.55 1.18 -13.62
N ASN A 5 11.47 1.40 -12.30
CA ASN A 5 11.29 0.34 -11.31
C ASN A 5 9.95 0.45 -10.56
N PHE A 6 9.40 -0.68 -10.14
CA PHE A 6 8.19 -0.71 -9.32
C PHE A 6 8.31 -1.72 -8.20
N VAL A 7 7.65 -1.42 -7.08
CA VAL A 7 7.58 -2.28 -5.89
C VAL A 7 6.13 -2.32 -5.43
N GLN A 8 5.70 -3.48 -4.95
CA GLN A 8 4.39 -3.66 -4.34
C GLN A 8 4.54 -3.92 -2.85
N VAL A 9 3.81 -3.18 -2.02
CA VAL A 9 3.76 -3.42 -0.58
C VAL A 9 2.46 -4.12 -0.23
N ALA A 10 2.62 -5.35 0.26
CA ALA A 10 1.55 -6.20 0.75
C ALA A 10 0.78 -5.52 1.88
N GLY A 11 -0.54 -5.42 1.74
CA GLY A 11 -1.43 -5.01 2.82
C GLY A 11 -1.60 -6.10 3.89
N PRO A 12 -2.56 -5.93 4.81
CA PRO A 12 -2.84 -6.92 5.84
C PRO A 12 -3.28 -8.24 5.23
N SER A 13 -2.71 -9.35 5.69
CA SER A 13 -3.02 -10.69 5.15
C SER A 13 -3.65 -11.63 6.16
N GLY A 14 -3.47 -11.37 7.47
CA GLY A 14 -3.95 -12.22 8.58
C GLY A 14 -3.32 -13.62 8.66
N GLN A 15 -2.93 -14.20 7.53
CA GLN A 15 -2.46 -15.59 7.38
C GLN A 15 -1.01 -15.67 6.89
N MET A 16 -0.52 -14.67 6.13
CA MET A 16 0.83 -14.70 5.55
C MET A 16 1.85 -14.11 6.54
N THR A 17 2.14 -14.85 7.61
CA THR A 17 3.02 -14.40 8.71
C THR A 17 4.48 -14.22 8.30
N TRP A 18 4.92 -14.83 7.19
CA TRP A 18 6.27 -14.65 6.66
C TRP A 18 6.50 -13.28 6.01
N ILE A 19 5.44 -12.52 5.73
CA ILE A 19 5.56 -11.15 5.22
C ILE A 19 5.66 -10.24 6.43
N ARG A 20 6.85 -9.72 6.78
CA ARG A 20 7.04 -8.74 7.88
C ARG A 20 6.30 -9.12 9.18
N GLY A 21 6.29 -10.42 9.54
CA GLY A 21 5.61 -10.92 10.74
C GLY A 21 4.08 -11.02 10.67
N GLY A 22 3.48 -10.85 9.50
CA GLY A 22 2.02 -10.77 9.30
C GLY A 22 1.52 -9.36 9.56
N PRO A 23 1.58 -8.45 8.56
CA PRO A 23 1.27 -7.05 8.77
C PRO A 23 -0.21 -6.95 9.14
N LYS A 24 -0.51 -6.23 10.22
CA LYS A 24 -1.89 -6.02 10.69
C LYS A 24 -2.56 -4.82 10.03
N CYS A 25 -1.73 -3.87 9.57
CA CYS A 25 -2.11 -2.62 8.92
C CYS A 25 -0.96 -2.17 8.00
N LEU A 26 -1.30 -1.33 7.01
CA LEU A 26 -0.37 -0.54 6.21
C LEU A 26 -0.11 0.80 6.90
N ASP A 27 0.40 0.78 8.13
CA ASP A 27 0.82 2.01 8.81
C ASP A 27 2.19 2.51 8.32
N GLY A 28 2.59 3.67 8.84
CA GLY A 28 3.88 4.30 8.53
C GLY A 28 5.06 3.36 8.70
N SER A 29 5.11 2.63 9.82
CA SER A 29 6.22 1.73 10.10
C SER A 29 6.29 0.56 9.11
N ASN A 30 5.13 -0.02 8.77
CA ASN A 30 5.06 -1.16 7.87
C ASN A 30 5.43 -0.80 6.43
N ILE A 31 4.98 0.37 5.96
CA ILE A 31 5.30 0.86 4.62
C ILE A 31 6.78 1.23 4.52
N ILE A 32 7.34 1.92 5.53
CA ILE A 32 8.76 2.30 5.55
C ILE A 32 9.63 1.04 5.53
N GLU A 33 9.36 0.07 6.41
CA GLU A 33 10.10 -1.20 6.45
C GLU A 33 10.03 -1.94 5.10
N ALA A 34 8.85 -1.98 4.47
CA ALA A 34 8.68 -2.65 3.19
C ALA A 34 9.46 -1.95 2.06
N ILE A 35 9.47 -0.62 2.03
CA ILE A 35 10.21 0.17 1.05
C ILE A 35 11.72 0.03 1.29
N ASP A 36 12.19 0.15 2.53
CA ASP A 36 13.60 -0.01 2.91
C ASP A 36 14.15 -1.37 2.45
N ASN A 37 13.43 -2.44 2.79
CA ASN A 37 13.81 -3.80 2.40
C ASN A 37 13.78 -3.97 0.87
N SER A 38 12.81 -3.38 0.18
CA SER A 38 12.72 -3.49 -1.28
C SER A 38 13.88 -2.78 -1.98
N LEU A 39 14.17 -1.54 -1.58
CA LEU A 39 15.29 -0.75 -2.09
C LEU A 39 16.64 -1.44 -1.86
N LEU A 40 16.82 -2.04 -0.68
CA LEU A 40 18.01 -2.84 -0.35
C LEU A 40 18.14 -4.04 -1.29
N CYS A 41 17.05 -4.79 -1.52
CA CYS A 41 17.06 -5.96 -2.38
C CYS A 41 17.37 -5.62 -3.85
N ILE A 42 16.80 -4.53 -4.37
CA ILE A 42 17.00 -4.11 -5.77
C ILE A 42 18.22 -3.20 -5.96
N GLN A 43 18.91 -2.84 -4.87
CA GLN A 43 20.09 -1.97 -4.86
C GLN A 43 19.83 -0.61 -5.53
N MET A 44 18.74 0.04 -5.13
CA MET A 44 18.36 1.38 -5.61
C MET A 44 18.06 2.30 -4.43
N ASP A 45 18.09 3.60 -4.66
CA ASP A 45 17.80 4.61 -3.63
C ASP A 45 16.35 5.16 -3.71
N TYR A 46 15.63 4.85 -4.79
CA TYR A 46 14.27 5.34 -5.03
C TYR A 46 13.43 4.34 -5.83
N ILE A 47 12.11 4.43 -5.65
CA ILE A 47 11.11 3.66 -6.38
C ILE A 47 10.38 4.58 -7.35
N ASP A 48 10.32 4.23 -8.64
CA ASP A 48 9.50 5.02 -9.56
C ASP A 48 8.00 4.83 -9.27
N LEU A 49 7.52 3.59 -9.15
CA LEU A 49 6.13 3.30 -8.84
C LEU A 49 5.97 2.42 -7.60
N TYR A 50 5.48 3.00 -6.51
CA TYR A 50 5.07 2.32 -5.29
C TYR A 50 3.60 1.91 -5.39
N GLN A 51 3.31 0.60 -5.28
CA GLN A 51 1.94 0.09 -5.37
C GLN A 51 1.48 -0.46 -4.03
N ILE A 52 0.29 -0.08 -3.60
CA ILE A 52 -0.44 -0.79 -2.56
C ILE A 52 -0.95 -2.09 -3.18
N HIS A 53 -0.36 -3.22 -2.77
CA HIS A 53 -0.59 -4.52 -3.43
C HIS A 53 -2.04 -5.00 -3.23
N TRP A 54 -2.58 -4.79 -2.04
CA TRP A 54 -4.00 -4.96 -1.76
C TRP A 54 -4.41 -4.04 -0.63
N PRO A 55 -5.71 -3.76 -0.47
CA PRO A 55 -6.16 -2.66 0.35
C PRO A 55 -5.83 -2.82 1.83
N ASN A 56 -5.54 -1.70 2.49
CA ASN A 56 -5.39 -1.65 3.93
C ASN A 56 -6.70 -1.99 4.66
N GLN A 57 -7.83 -1.62 4.06
CA GLN A 57 -9.16 -1.94 4.58
C GLN A 57 -9.63 -3.30 4.05
N TYR A 58 -10.51 -3.95 4.79
CA TYR A 58 -11.20 -5.14 4.26
C TYR A 58 -11.99 -4.79 2.99
N VAL A 59 -11.73 -5.55 1.93
CA VAL A 59 -12.55 -5.63 0.72
C VAL A 59 -12.64 -7.09 0.28
N PRO A 60 -13.69 -7.50 -0.45
CA PRO A 60 -13.73 -8.80 -1.11
C PRO A 60 -12.59 -8.87 -2.11
N MET A 61 -11.75 -9.89 -2.01
CA MET A 61 -10.56 -10.05 -2.83
C MET A 61 -10.28 -11.53 -3.09
N PHE A 62 -9.42 -11.81 -4.09
CA PHE A 62 -8.96 -13.17 -4.42
C PHE A 62 -10.07 -14.20 -4.66
N GLY A 63 -11.15 -13.80 -5.33
CA GLY A 63 -12.26 -14.66 -5.72
C GLY A 63 -13.55 -14.38 -4.96
N GLU A 64 -13.50 -13.59 -3.89
CA GLU A 64 -14.68 -13.07 -3.21
C GLU A 64 -15.31 -11.91 -3.99
N THR A 65 -16.64 -11.81 -3.94
CA THR A 65 -17.40 -10.77 -4.66
C THR A 65 -18.33 -9.97 -3.74
N GLU A 66 -18.63 -10.48 -2.55
CA GLU A 66 -19.60 -9.87 -1.63
C GLU A 66 -18.91 -9.26 -0.41
N TYR A 67 -19.30 -8.01 -0.09
CA TYR A 67 -18.80 -7.31 1.08
C TYR A 67 -19.48 -7.81 2.36
N GLY A 68 -18.71 -8.43 3.26
CA GLY A 68 -19.17 -8.84 4.59
C GLY A 68 -18.61 -7.94 5.69
N PRO A 69 -19.42 -7.06 6.33
CA PRO A 69 -18.94 -6.15 7.38
C PRO A 69 -18.31 -6.87 8.59
N ILE A 70 -18.69 -8.13 8.82
CA ILE A 70 -18.14 -8.98 9.88
C ILE A 70 -16.64 -9.30 9.70
N HIS A 71 -16.12 -9.19 8.48
CA HIS A 71 -14.72 -9.46 8.17
C HIS A 71 -13.82 -8.22 8.31
N GLN A 72 -14.39 -7.08 8.72
CA GLN A 72 -13.60 -5.88 8.97
C GLN A 72 -12.56 -6.12 10.07
N TYR A 73 -11.38 -5.54 9.86
CA TYR A 73 -10.29 -5.52 10.81
C TYR A 73 -9.77 -4.09 10.99
N PRO A 74 -9.04 -3.81 12.10
CA PRO A 74 -8.45 -2.50 12.32
C PRO A 74 -7.57 -2.07 11.15
N SER A 75 -7.79 -0.87 10.64
CA SER A 75 -7.05 -0.31 9.51
C SER A 75 -6.94 1.21 9.65
N ILE A 76 -5.81 1.76 9.21
CA ILE A 76 -5.65 3.22 9.08
C ILE A 76 -6.45 3.81 7.91
N GLY A 77 -6.78 5.10 8.01
CA GLY A 77 -7.53 5.82 6.99
C GLY A 77 -6.74 6.03 5.68
N ILE A 78 -7.46 6.20 4.57
CA ILE A 78 -6.86 6.53 3.26
C ILE A 78 -6.05 7.84 3.31
N GLY A 79 -6.52 8.85 4.05
CA GLY A 79 -5.80 10.11 4.22
C GLY A 79 -4.45 9.95 4.93
N GLU A 80 -4.35 9.03 5.88
CA GLU A 80 -3.09 8.73 6.55
C GLU A 80 -2.12 8.00 5.61
N GLN A 81 -2.61 7.04 4.83
CA GLN A 81 -1.81 6.36 3.78
C GLN A 81 -1.27 7.35 2.73
N LEU A 82 -2.12 8.29 2.29
CA LEU A 82 -1.75 9.32 1.31
C LEU A 82 -0.76 10.33 1.90
N LYS A 83 -0.96 10.77 3.14
CA LYS A 83 -0.03 11.68 3.83
C LYS A 83 1.37 11.06 3.91
N LEU A 84 1.47 9.79 4.31
CA LEU A 84 2.76 9.09 4.33
C LEU A 84 3.37 9.01 2.93
N SER A 85 2.57 8.68 1.92
CA SER A 85 3.05 8.58 0.54
C SER A 85 3.57 9.92 0.03
N GLU A 86 2.92 11.03 0.41
CA GLU A 86 3.38 12.39 0.11
C GLU A 86 4.70 12.71 0.81
N GLU A 87 4.87 12.34 2.08
CA GLU A 87 6.12 12.50 2.82
C GLU A 87 7.27 11.72 2.17
N LEU A 88 7.03 10.46 1.79
CA LEU A 88 8.01 9.63 1.08
C LEU A 88 8.37 10.20 -0.30
N SER A 89 7.40 10.81 -0.99
CA SER A 89 7.63 11.49 -2.26
C SER A 89 8.47 12.75 -2.10
N LYS A 90 8.19 13.57 -1.09
CA LYS A 90 9.00 14.76 -0.74
C LYS A 90 10.44 14.40 -0.37
N LEU A 91 10.66 13.23 0.25
CA LEU A 91 11.99 12.69 0.55
C LEU A 91 12.69 12.08 -0.69
N GLY A 92 12.03 12.05 -1.84
CA GLY A 92 12.58 11.46 -3.08
C GLY A 92 12.62 9.94 -3.09
N ARG A 93 11.99 9.28 -2.11
CA ARG A 93 12.01 7.82 -1.96
C ARG A 93 11.07 7.11 -2.92
N ILE A 94 9.95 7.75 -3.25
CA ILE A 94 8.98 7.26 -4.25
C ILE A 94 8.58 8.38 -5.21
N ARG A 95 8.26 8.06 -6.47
CA ARG A 95 7.76 9.07 -7.44
C ARG A 95 6.26 9.02 -7.66
N TYR A 96 5.72 7.82 -7.82
CA TYR A 96 4.31 7.59 -8.08
C TYR A 96 3.71 6.56 -7.11
N VAL A 97 2.41 6.72 -6.84
CA VAL A 97 1.62 5.79 -6.04
C VAL A 97 0.55 5.16 -6.92
N SER A 98 0.37 3.84 -6.86
CA SER A 98 -0.76 3.14 -7.47
C SER A 98 -1.44 2.18 -6.51
N LEU A 99 -2.63 1.71 -6.91
CA LEU A 99 -3.45 0.77 -6.18
C LEU A 99 -3.61 -0.50 -7.02
N THR A 100 -3.60 -1.65 -6.36
CA THR A 100 -3.91 -2.95 -6.98
C THR A 100 -4.84 -3.74 -6.06
N ASN A 101 -5.66 -4.64 -6.63
CA ASN A 101 -6.71 -5.37 -5.92
C ASN A 101 -7.72 -4.49 -5.18
N GLU A 102 -7.91 -3.25 -5.64
CA GLU A 102 -8.82 -2.29 -5.03
C GLU A 102 -10.20 -2.32 -5.72
N THR A 103 -11.21 -1.91 -4.98
CA THR A 103 -12.59 -1.75 -5.46
C THR A 103 -12.79 -0.39 -6.15
N PRO A 104 -13.80 -0.25 -7.03
CA PRO A 104 -14.17 1.06 -7.57
C PRO A 104 -14.46 2.10 -6.47
N TYR A 105 -15.07 1.66 -5.37
CA TYR A 105 -15.33 2.52 -4.21
C TYR A 105 -14.03 3.03 -3.58
N GLY A 106 -13.08 2.13 -3.27
CA GLY A 106 -11.80 2.50 -2.69
C GLY A 106 -11.02 3.45 -3.59
N MET A 107 -10.92 3.14 -4.89
CA MET A 107 -10.27 4.03 -5.87
C MET A 107 -10.90 5.43 -5.86
N MET A 108 -12.24 5.53 -5.87
CA MET A 108 -12.92 6.83 -5.82
C MET A 108 -12.70 7.55 -4.48
N LYS A 109 -12.54 6.82 -3.37
CA LYS A 109 -12.16 7.41 -2.08
C LYS A 109 -10.74 7.96 -2.06
N PHE A 110 -9.77 7.27 -2.64
CA PHE A 110 -8.43 7.83 -2.83
C PHE A 110 -8.47 9.13 -3.65
N ILE A 111 -9.17 9.14 -4.79
CA ILE A 111 -9.32 10.34 -5.62
C ILE A 111 -10.02 11.47 -4.84
N GLN A 112 -11.06 11.16 -4.09
CA GLN A 112 -11.78 12.14 -3.27
C GLN A 112 -10.84 12.80 -2.25
N VAL A 113 -10.02 12.01 -1.55
CA VAL A 113 -9.11 12.52 -0.52
C VAL A 113 -7.98 13.36 -1.13
N VAL A 114 -7.43 12.96 -2.28
CA VAL A 114 -6.37 13.72 -2.97
C VAL A 114 -6.86 15.09 -3.50
N LYS A 115 -8.15 15.21 -3.82
CA LYS A 115 -8.74 16.44 -4.36
C LYS A 115 -9.18 17.44 -3.29
N ASN A 116 -9.28 17.02 -2.04
CA ASN A 116 -9.66 17.86 -0.90
C ASN A 116 -8.42 18.47 -0.26
#